data_AF-A0AB37KSA7-F1
#
_entry.id   AF-A0AB37KSA7-F1
#
_cell.length_a   1.000
_cell.length_b   1.000
_cell.length_c   1.000
_cell.angle_alpha   90.00
_cell.angle_beta   90.00
_cell.angle_gamma   90.00
#
_symmetry.space_group_name_H-M   'P 1'
#
loop_
_entity.id
_entity.type
_entity.pdbx_description
1 polymer ?
#
loop_
_entity_poly.entity_id
_entity_poly.type
_entity_poly.pdbx_seq_one_letter_code
_entity_poly.pdbx_strand_id
1 'polypeptide(L)'
;MRNVYPVYFTKTEKNILVEVPDFDILTEGRDMNEAIDMARDAIELKCISMEDDKEDIPDPSRITELDISSGTFAEEGETIVSFVDVDSAEYRRKIDTRTVRRNVALPSWLNYEAGYFAHCI
;
A
#
# COMPACT_ATOMS: atom_id res chain seq x y z
N MET A 1 -10.73 4.60 1.04
CA MET A 1 -11.57 3.47 1.45
C MET A 1 -10.83 2.71 2.55
N ARG A 2 -11.50 2.20 3.58
CA ARG A 2 -10.84 1.42 4.65
C ARG A 2 -11.39 0.00 4.69
N ASN A 3 -10.58 -0.95 4.22
CA ASN A 3 -10.92 -2.37 4.13
C ASN A 3 -9.81 -3.22 4.78
N VAL A 4 -10.10 -4.49 5.00
CA VAL A 4 -9.15 -5.46 5.55
C VAL A 4 -9.12 -6.64 4.60
N TYR A 5 -7.94 -6.96 4.09
CA TYR A 5 -7.74 -8.06 3.15
C TYR A 5 -6.97 -9.20 3.81
N PRO A 6 -7.32 -10.46 3.50
CA PRO A 6 -6.51 -11.60 3.87
C PRO A 6 -5.23 -11.64 3.05
N VAL A 7 -4.12 -11.98 3.70
CA VAL A 7 -2.80 -12.08 3.08
C VAL A 7 -2.13 -13.35 3.56
N TYR A 8 -1.54 -14.09 2.63
CA TYR A 8 -0.72 -15.25 2.91
C TYR A 8 0.71 -14.81 3.18
N PHE A 9 1.24 -15.24 4.32
CA PHE A 9 2.64 -15.07 4.70
C PHE A 9 3.31 -16.44 4.73
N THR A 10 4.16 -16.71 3.75
CA THR A 10 4.93 -17.95 3.68
C THR A 10 6.31 -17.69 4.24
N LYS A 11 6.64 -18.32 5.36
CA LYS A 11 7.93 -18.15 6.01
C LYS A 11 8.96 -19.12 5.43
N THR A 12 9.97 -18.58 4.77
CA THR A 12 11.13 -19.32 4.25
C THR A 12 12.34 -19.12 5.18
N GLU A 13 13.46 -19.82 4.95
CA GLU A 13 14.66 -19.74 5.80
C GLU A 13 15.32 -18.34 5.83
N LYS A 14 15.12 -17.52 4.79
CA LYS A 14 15.80 -16.22 4.64
C LYS A 14 14.86 -15.02 4.65
N ASN A 15 13.68 -15.18 4.05
CA ASN A 15 12.73 -14.11 3.80
C ASN A 15 11.31 -14.62 4.10
N ILE A 16 10.37 -13.68 4.22
CA ILE A 16 8.94 -13.96 4.28
C ILE A 16 8.33 -13.54 2.95
N LEU A 17 7.74 -14.49 2.26
CA LEU A 17 7.00 -14.26 1.03
C LEU A 17 5.57 -13.88 1.39
N VAL A 18 5.05 -12.89 0.68
CA VAL A 18 3.73 -12.30 0.90
C VAL A 18 2.94 -12.46 -0.38
N GLU A 19 1.75 -13.03 -0.28
CA GLU A 19 0.84 -13.23 -1.40
C GLU A 19 -0.54 -12.70 -1.03
N VAL A 20 -1.05 -11.78 -1.84
CA VAL A 20 -2.39 -11.22 -1.68
C VAL A 20 -3.29 -11.81 -2.77
N PRO A 21 -4.17 -12.76 -2.43
CA PRO A 21 -4.97 -13.48 -3.42
C PRO A 21 -5.96 -12.57 -4.16
N ASP A 22 -6.50 -11.56 -3.48
CA ASP A 22 -7.54 -10.70 -4.04
C ASP A 22 -7.02 -9.74 -5.14
N PHE A 23 -5.71 -9.48 -5.15
CA PHE A 23 -5.09 -8.51 -6.05
C PHE A 23 -4.00 -9.13 -6.94
N ASP A 24 -3.76 -10.44 -6.84
CA ASP A 24 -2.66 -11.17 -7.48
C ASP A 24 -1.29 -10.47 -7.26
N ILE A 25 -1.05 -10.01 -6.02
CA ILE A 25 0.18 -9.31 -5.64
C ILE A 25 1.12 -10.27 -4.93
N LEU A 26 2.39 -10.24 -5.34
CA LEU A 26 3.48 -10.98 -4.69
C LEU A 26 4.52 -9.98 -4.19
N THR A 27 4.84 -10.05 -2.89
CA THR A 27 5.85 -9.23 -2.22
C THR A 27 6.75 -10.12 -1.38
N GLU A 28 7.90 -9.58 -0.96
CA GLU A 28 8.72 -10.20 0.08
C GLU A 28 9.13 -9.17 1.12
N GLY A 29 9.44 -9.65 2.33
CA GLY A 29 10.05 -8.88 3.39
C GLY A 29 11.12 -9.70 4.11
N ARG A 30 12.10 -9.05 4.75
CA ARG A 30 13.14 -9.76 5.51
C ARG A 30 12.60 -10.25 6.85
N ASP A 31 11.76 -9.42 7.48
CA ASP A 31 11.11 -9.70 8.77
C ASP A 31 9.59 -9.60 8.65
N MET A 32 8.85 -10.13 9.63
CA MET A 32 7.38 -10.11 9.61
C MET A 32 6.82 -8.69 9.60
N ASN A 33 7.48 -7.75 10.31
CA ASN A 33 7.07 -6.34 10.30
C ASN A 33 7.24 -5.73 8.91
N GLU A 34 8.40 -5.94 8.28
CA GLU A 34 8.67 -5.44 6.93
C GLU A 34 7.72 -6.08 5.91
N ALA A 35 7.46 -7.38 6.02
CA ALA A 35 6.52 -8.08 5.16
C ALA A 35 5.10 -7.51 5.26
N ILE A 36 4.63 -7.18 6.48
CA ILE A 36 3.32 -6.55 6.68
C ILE A 36 3.28 -5.13 6.09
N ASP A 37 4.33 -4.34 6.31
CA ASP A 37 4.42 -2.98 5.76
C ASP A 37 4.46 -3.00 4.22
N MET A 38 5.24 -3.92 3.63
CA MET A 38 5.30 -4.14 2.18
C MET A 38 3.96 -4.61 1.61
N ALA A 39 3.24 -5.49 2.32
CA ALA A 39 1.89 -5.91 1.94
C ALA A 39 0.93 -4.72 1.91
N ARG A 40 0.94 -3.89 2.95
CA ARG A 40 0.08 -2.70 3.04
C ARG A 40 0.35 -1.74 1.90
N ASP A 41 1.61 -1.39 1.67
CA ASP A 41 2.01 -0.47 0.61
C ASP A 41 1.62 -1.00 -0.78
N ALA A 42 1.81 -2.30 -1.03
CA ALA A 42 1.49 -2.89 -2.32
C ALA A 42 -0.02 -2.91 -2.59
N ILE A 43 -0.85 -3.26 -1.59
CA ILE A 43 -2.31 -3.25 -1.74
C ILE A 43 -2.82 -1.82 -1.93
N GLU A 44 -2.31 -0.87 -1.14
CA GLU A 44 -2.70 0.54 -1.24
C GLU A 44 -2.36 1.13 -2.62
N LEU A 45 -1.18 0.83 -3.14
CA LEU A 45 -0.75 1.25 -4.47
C LEU A 45 -1.66 0.67 -5.57
N LYS A 46 -1.98 -0.63 -5.49
CA LYS A 46 -2.85 -1.30 -6.45
C LYS A 46 -4.27 -0.73 -6.42
N CYS A 47 -4.82 -0.50 -5.23
CA CYS A 47 -6.13 0.12 -5.05
C CYS A 47 -6.18 1.51 -5.71
N ILE A 48 -5.16 2.35 -5.52
CA ILE A 48 -5.11 3.68 -6.16
C ILE A 48 -5.05 3.56 -7.68
N SER A 49 -4.23 2.64 -8.22
CA SER A 49 -4.17 2.41 -9.67
C SER A 49 -5.55 2.06 -10.22
N MET A 50 -6.26 1.14 -9.57
CA MET A 50 -7.61 0.74 -10.00
C MET A 50 -8.63 1.89 -9.87
N GLU A 51 -8.56 2.69 -8.80
CA GLU A 51 -9.39 3.91 -8.64
C GLU A 51 -9.14 4.91 -9.78
N ASP A 52 -7.89 5.11 -10.19
CA ASP A 52 -7.51 6.04 -11.26
C ASP A 52 -7.91 5.52 -12.64
N ASP A 53 -7.83 4.19 -12.85
CA ASP A 53 -8.28 3.49 -14.06
C ASP A 53 -9.82 3.35 -14.12
N LYS A 54 -10.54 3.75 -13.05
CA LYS A 54 -11.99 3.59 -12.86
C LYS A 54 -12.46 2.14 -12.90
N GLU A 55 -11.61 1.23 -12.46
CA GLU A 55 -11.94 -0.17 -12.25
C GLU A 55 -12.55 -0.36 -10.85
N ASP A 56 -13.42 -1.36 -10.72
CA ASP A 56 -14.01 -1.71 -9.43
C ASP A 56 -12.97 -2.44 -8.57
N ILE A 57 -12.79 -1.98 -7.32
CA ILE A 57 -11.91 -2.63 -6.36
C ILE A 57 -12.61 -3.90 -5.87
N PRO A 58 -11.95 -5.08 -5.90
CA PRO A 58 -12.54 -6.32 -5.43
C PRO A 58 -12.88 -6.23 -3.93
N ASP A 59 -14.03 -6.76 -3.56
CA ASP A 59 -14.39 -6.91 -2.15
C ASP A 59 -13.48 -7.96 -1.48
N PRO A 60 -13.13 -7.78 -0.19
CA PRO A 60 -12.23 -8.69 0.51
C PRO A 60 -12.82 -10.11 0.59
N SER A 61 -12.01 -11.10 0.20
CA SER A 61 -12.42 -12.50 0.22
C SER A 61 -12.74 -12.99 1.63
N ARG A 62 -13.73 -13.89 1.73
CA ARG A 62 -14.14 -14.45 3.02
C ARG A 62 -13.13 -15.50 3.48
N ILE A 63 -12.83 -15.48 4.77
CA ILE A 63 -11.88 -16.39 5.43
C ILE A 63 -12.17 -17.88 5.17
N THR A 64 -13.42 -18.22 4.89
CA THR A 64 -13.88 -19.61 4.65
C THR A 64 -13.52 -20.14 3.26
N GLU A 65 -13.14 -19.25 2.33
CA GLU A 65 -12.76 -19.59 0.94
C GLU A 65 -11.23 -19.59 0.75
N LEU A 66 -10.46 -19.25 1.79
CA LEU A 66 -9.01 -19.21 1.76
C LEU A 66 -8.46 -20.59 2.11
N ASP A 67 -8.22 -21.39 1.09
CA ASP A 67 -7.50 -22.64 1.24
C ASP A 67 -5.99 -22.36 1.33
N ILE A 68 -5.38 -22.73 2.46
CA ILE A 68 -3.92 -22.65 2.66
C ILE A 68 -3.17 -23.45 1.59
N SER A 69 -3.81 -24.45 0.98
CA SER A 69 -3.28 -25.25 -0.12
C SER A 69 -3.33 -24.58 -1.50
N SER A 70 -4.01 -23.44 -1.66
CA SER A 70 -4.09 -22.73 -2.95
C SER A 70 -3.05 -21.62 -3.10
N GLY A 71 -2.24 -21.34 -2.06
CA GLY A 71 -1.17 -20.35 -2.14
C GLY A 71 -0.07 -20.81 -3.10
N THR A 72 0.40 -19.92 -3.97
CA THR A 72 1.45 -20.19 -4.96
C THR A 72 2.74 -20.68 -4.30
N PHE A 73 2.96 -20.28 -3.04
CA PHE A 73 4.13 -20.67 -2.23
C PHE A 73 3.84 -21.71 -1.14
N ALA A 74 2.66 -22.33 -1.12
CA ALA A 74 2.25 -23.24 -0.06
C ALA A 74 3.18 -24.47 0.09
N GLU A 75 3.93 -24.82 -0.95
CA GLU A 75 4.89 -25.92 -0.93
C GLU A 75 6.31 -25.51 -0.46
N GLU A 76 6.61 -24.21 -0.33
CA GLU A 76 7.95 -23.74 0.01
C GLU A 76 8.21 -23.60 1.52
N GLY A 77 7.18 -23.54 2.36
CA GLY A 77 7.34 -23.31 3.79
C GLY A 77 6.05 -23.30 4.62
N GLU A 78 6.15 -22.81 5.86
CA GLU A 78 5.00 -22.66 6.75
C GLU A 78 4.20 -21.41 6.34
N THR A 79 2.99 -21.63 5.83
CA THR A 79 2.10 -20.56 5.37
C THR A 79 1.14 -20.15 6.49
N ILE A 80 1.09 -18.86 6.78
CA ILE A 80 0.25 -18.25 7.81
C ILE A 80 -0.69 -17.25 7.14
N VAL A 81 -1.98 -17.33 7.44
CA VAL A 81 -2.95 -16.32 7.00
C VAL A 81 -3.03 -15.23 8.06
N SER A 82 -2.86 -13.98 7.63
CA SER A 82 -3.09 -12.81 8.48
C SER A 82 -3.90 -11.77 7.74
N PHE A 83 -4.49 -10.85 8.50
CA PHE A 83 -5.28 -9.75 7.96
C PHE A 83 -4.46 -8.47 7.95
N VAL A 84 -4.43 -7.79 6.81
CA VAL A 84 -3.78 -6.49 6.65
C VAL A 84 -4.84 -5.42 6.45
N ASP A 85 -4.79 -4.38 7.28
CA ASP A 85 -5.65 -3.23 7.14
C ASP A 85 -5.09 -2.24 6.11
N VAL A 86 -5.99 -1.72 5.29
CA VAL A 86 -5.68 -0.86 4.14
C VAL A 86 -6.52 0.39 4.24
N ASP A 87 -5.90 1.56 4.11
CA ASP A 87 -6.60 2.85 4.02
C ASP A 87 -6.13 3.65 2.80
N SER A 88 -6.83 3.44 1.67
CA SER A 88 -6.51 4.13 0.41
C SER A 88 -6.66 5.66 0.51
N ALA A 89 -7.47 6.18 1.44
CA ALA A 89 -7.72 7.61 1.55
C ALA A 89 -6.55 8.36 2.22
N GLU A 90 -5.92 7.75 3.24
CA GLU A 90 -4.71 8.31 3.83
C GLU A 90 -3.52 8.22 2.87
N TYR A 91 -3.35 7.06 2.21
CA TYR A 91 -2.24 6.84 1.30
C TYR A 91 -2.28 7.83 0.12
N ARG A 92 -3.45 8.06 -0.47
CA ARG A 92 -3.63 9.04 -1.54
C ARG A 92 -3.25 10.45 -1.13
N ARG A 93 -3.48 10.87 0.12
CA ARG A 93 -3.07 12.19 0.61
C ARG A 93 -1.56 12.33 0.78
N LYS A 94 -0.87 11.25 1.13
CA LYS A 94 0.60 11.25 1.29
C LYS A 94 1.31 11.25 -0.06
N ILE A 95 0.73 10.61 -1.06
CA ILE A 95 1.31 10.48 -2.41
C ILE A 95 0.85 11.58 -3.37
N ASP A 96 -0.26 12.29 -3.07
CA ASP A 96 -0.73 13.42 -3.90
C ASP A 96 0.35 14.51 -4.00
N THR A 97 1.12 14.44 -5.09
CA THR A 97 2.20 15.38 -5.43
C THR A 97 1.64 16.52 -6.30
N ARG A 98 0.32 16.59 -6.50
CA ARG A 98 -0.28 17.64 -7.31
C ARG A 98 -0.02 19.00 -6.68
N THR A 99 0.61 19.88 -7.46
CA THR A 99 0.81 21.27 -7.09
C THR A 99 -0.54 21.99 -7.00
N VAL A 100 -0.97 22.33 -5.78
CA VAL A 100 -2.20 23.11 -5.55
C VAL A 100 -1.83 24.56 -5.28
N ARG A 101 -2.22 25.46 -6.19
CA ARG A 101 -2.09 26.91 -5.95
C ARG A 101 -3.16 27.38 -4.98
N ARG A 102 -2.75 27.94 -3.84
CA ARG A 102 -3.62 28.59 -2.87
C ARG A 102 -3.31 30.09 -2.82
N ASN A 103 -4.34 30.94 -2.86
CA ASN A 103 -4.20 32.38 -2.64
C ASN A 103 -4.35 32.65 -1.15
N VAL A 104 -3.26 33.03 -0.48
CA VAL A 104 -3.22 33.36 0.94
C VAL A 104 -2.55 34.73 1.15
N ALA A 105 -3.01 35.47 2.16
CA ALA A 105 -2.35 36.71 2.56
C ALA A 105 -1.14 36.38 3.43
N LEU A 106 0.07 36.69 2.94
CA LEU A 106 1.31 36.46 3.66
C LEU A 106 1.95 37.80 4.05
N PRO A 107 2.58 37.89 5.24
CA PRO A 107 3.40 39.05 5.60
C PRO A 107 4.51 39.30 4.58
N SER A 108 4.82 40.57 4.31
CA SER A 108 5.77 40.96 3.25
C SER A 108 7.15 40.31 3.37
N TRP A 109 7.63 40.05 4.60
CA TRP A 109 8.94 39.44 4.84
C TRP A 109 8.99 37.96 4.45
N LEU A 110 7.89 37.22 4.63
CA LEU A 110 7.83 35.79 4.30
C LEU A 110 7.79 35.58 2.78
N ASN A 111 7.17 36.52 2.06
CA ASN A 111 7.20 36.55 0.59
C ASN A 111 8.61 36.82 0.03
N TYR A 112 9.41 37.65 0.72
CA TYR A 112 10.79 37.93 0.32
C TYR A 112 11.68 36.68 0.43
N GLU A 113 11.60 35.97 1.56
CA GLU A 113 12.35 34.72 1.77
C GLU A 113 11.94 33.63 0.76
N ALA A 114 10.63 33.45 0.52
CA ALA A 114 10.14 32.47 -0.45
C ALA A 114 10.58 32.79 -1.89
N GLY A 115 10.62 34.07 -2.27
CA GLY A 115 11.09 34.52 -3.58
C GLY A 115 12.59 34.29 -3.81
N TYR A 116 13.40 34.34 -2.74
CA TYR A 116 14.85 34.12 -2.83
C TYR A 116 15.19 32.65 -3.15
N PHE A 117 14.47 31.70 -2.55
CA PHE A 117 14.62 30.27 -2.84
C PHE A 117 14.19 29.87 -4.25
N ALA A 118 13.19 30.55 -4.82
CA ALA A 118 12.72 30.29 -6.18
C ALA A 118 13.70 30.73 -7.27
N HIS A 119 14.70 31.56 -6.95
CA HIS A 119 15.69 32.05 -7.91
C HIS A 119 16.91 31.12 -8.07
N CYS A 120 17.05 30.10 -7.21
CA CYS A 120 18.17 29.16 -7.17
C CYS A 120 17.83 27.74 -7.70
N ILE A 121 16.66 27.54 -8.30
CA ILE A 121 16.23 26.31 -8.98
C ILE A 121 15.98 26.65 -10.45
#